data_AF-A0A2U8P6X6-F1
#
_entry.id   AF-A0A2U8P6X6-F1
#
_cell.length_a   1.000
_cell.length_b   1.000
_cell.length_c   1.000
_cell.angle_alpha   90.00
_cell.angle_beta   90.00
_cell.angle_gamma   90.00
#
_symmetry.space_group_name_H-M   'P 1'
#
loop_
_entity.id
_entity.type
_entity.pdbx_description
1 polymer ?
#
loop_
_entity_poly.entity_id
_entity_poly.type
_entity_poly.pdbx_seq_one_letter_code
_entity_poly.pdbx_strand_id
1 'polypeptide(L)'
;MSPDHTHKVTVATKDIYEASKAEASKILGRQTDLAAATESLRNRRKLREEEQTDSSAATREIDSRIANVLIPTMREGAQRLEKLISRRIELEAIRNDQDQVSSLRLAKQAIERASANSKGPAKKWEPLPSKLLLTFCKEVEAVLKEWNWKGEGRVDFDESTYDIVIDGQSRRSHGKGFRAILHSAFVLGLLRYCGKNGRPHLGMVLLDSPLTSYKKGNIGDGNQDGPIDPGMESGFWRSLTSFNTNLQLIVLENKEPPKDVAAAVHYEWFAGENALNGERAGYIPV
;
A
#
# COMPACT_ATOMS: atom_id res chain seq x y z
N MET A 1 48.09 -53.49 110.63
CA MET A 1 48.61 -53.55 109.25
C MET A 1 48.62 -55.01 108.83
N SER A 2 47.68 -55.41 107.97
CA SER A 2 47.64 -56.75 107.39
C SER A 2 48.24 -56.72 105.97
N PRO A 3 49.03 -57.72 105.58
CA PRO A 3 49.75 -57.77 104.29
C PRO A 3 48.83 -57.81 103.05
N ASP A 4 47.54 -58.08 103.25
CA ASP A 4 46.55 -58.28 102.19
C ASP A 4 45.99 -56.96 101.59
N HIS A 5 45.94 -55.88 102.36
CA HIS A 5 45.53 -54.55 101.86
C HIS A 5 46.64 -53.87 101.06
N THR A 6 47.90 -54.06 101.46
CA THR A 6 49.07 -53.55 100.74
C THR A 6 49.22 -54.20 99.38
N HIS A 7 48.85 -55.48 99.23
CA HIS A 7 48.92 -56.23 97.97
C HIS A 7 47.76 -55.90 97.01
N LYS A 8 46.53 -55.67 97.51
CA LYS A 8 45.39 -55.26 96.66
C LYS A 8 45.48 -53.81 96.17
N VAL A 9 45.97 -52.88 97.00
CA VAL A 9 46.18 -51.49 96.58
C VAL A 9 47.33 -51.40 95.57
N THR A 10 48.41 -52.17 95.73
CA THR A 10 49.49 -52.21 94.73
C THR A 10 49.07 -52.85 93.41
N VAL A 11 48.25 -53.92 93.43
CA VAL A 11 47.69 -54.54 92.21
C VAL A 11 46.71 -53.61 91.50
N ALA A 12 45.78 -52.98 92.22
CA ALA A 12 44.83 -52.01 91.63
C ALA A 12 45.53 -50.75 91.08
N THR A 13 46.58 -50.26 91.74
CA THR A 13 47.38 -49.12 91.25
C THR A 13 48.19 -49.51 90.00
N LYS A 14 48.66 -50.77 89.92
CA LYS A 14 49.35 -51.31 88.74
C LYS A 14 48.41 -51.48 87.55
N ASP A 15 47.20 -51.98 87.76
CA ASP A 15 46.20 -52.14 86.69
C ASP A 15 45.70 -50.78 86.16
N ILE A 16 45.51 -49.79 87.04
CA ILE A 16 45.19 -48.41 86.64
C ILE A 16 46.35 -47.79 85.86
N TYR A 17 47.59 -48.04 86.28
CA TYR A 17 48.78 -47.56 85.59
C TYR A 17 48.91 -48.18 84.19
N GLU A 18 48.72 -49.49 84.04
CA GLU A 18 48.73 -50.17 82.74
C GLU A 18 47.56 -49.73 81.84
N ALA A 19 46.36 -49.52 82.39
CA ALA A 19 45.22 -48.99 81.64
C ALA A 19 45.47 -47.53 81.18
N SER A 20 46.05 -46.69 82.04
CA SER A 20 46.39 -45.30 81.71
C SER A 20 47.50 -45.24 80.68
N LYS A 21 48.48 -46.15 80.75
CA LYS A 21 49.54 -46.31 79.75
C LYS A 21 48.97 -46.78 78.41
N ALA A 22 48.05 -47.74 78.41
CA ALA A 22 47.37 -48.22 77.20
C ALA A 22 46.51 -47.12 76.55
N GLU A 23 45.75 -46.34 77.33
CA GLU A 23 44.96 -45.22 76.81
C GLU A 23 45.87 -44.09 76.31
N ALA A 24 46.98 -43.79 76.99
CA ALA A 24 47.99 -42.85 76.49
C ALA A 24 48.60 -43.31 75.15
N SER A 25 48.93 -44.60 75.01
CA SER A 25 49.39 -45.17 73.74
C SER A 25 48.34 -45.08 72.63
N LYS A 26 47.05 -45.28 72.95
CA LYS A 26 45.94 -45.13 72.00
C LYS A 26 45.70 -43.68 71.59
N ILE A 27 45.78 -42.74 72.53
CA ILE A 27 45.69 -41.30 72.25
C ILE A 27 46.87 -40.87 71.35
N LEU A 28 48.08 -41.37 71.65
CA LEU A 28 49.26 -41.09 70.82
C LEU A 28 49.08 -41.62 69.39
N GLY A 29 48.58 -42.86 69.23
CA GLY A 29 48.26 -43.43 67.92
C GLY A 29 47.19 -42.62 67.17
N ARG A 30 46.15 -42.16 67.87
CA ARG A 30 45.12 -41.29 67.27
C ARG A 30 45.68 -39.93 66.87
N GLN A 31 46.61 -39.36 67.63
CA GLN A 31 47.27 -38.11 67.27
C GLN A 31 48.14 -38.27 66.03
N THR A 32 48.87 -39.38 65.90
CA THR A 32 49.66 -39.66 64.68
C THR A 32 48.76 -39.89 63.47
N ASP A 33 47.66 -40.63 63.62
CA ASP A 33 46.70 -40.86 62.53
C ASP A 33 46.02 -39.55 62.11
N LEU A 34 45.64 -38.69 63.07
CA LEU A 34 45.06 -37.38 62.80
C LEU A 34 46.06 -36.46 62.09
N ALA A 35 47.33 -36.48 62.49
CA ALA A 35 48.38 -35.72 61.82
C ALA A 35 48.54 -36.15 60.36
N ALA A 36 48.61 -37.46 60.10
CA ALA A 36 48.69 -38.02 58.75
C ALA A 36 47.44 -37.70 57.90
N ALA A 37 46.24 -37.79 58.48
CA ALA A 37 44.99 -37.42 57.82
C ALA A 37 44.94 -35.93 57.47
N THR A 38 45.42 -35.07 58.39
CA THR A 38 45.47 -33.61 58.17
C THR A 38 46.45 -33.25 57.05
N GLU A 39 47.61 -33.92 57.00
CA GLU A 39 48.58 -33.73 55.92
C GLU A 39 48.05 -34.22 54.57
N SER A 40 47.39 -35.39 54.54
CA SER A 40 46.71 -35.89 53.34
C SER A 40 45.65 -34.93 52.81
N LEU A 41 44.81 -34.37 53.70
CA LEU A 41 43.79 -33.39 53.33
C LEU A 41 44.40 -32.08 52.83
N ARG A 42 45.52 -31.61 53.41
CA ARG A 42 46.24 -30.43 52.93
C ARG A 42 46.78 -30.64 51.51
N ASN A 43 47.36 -31.80 51.23
CA ASN A 43 47.86 -32.15 49.90
C ASN A 43 46.71 -32.22 48.88
N ARG A 44 45.59 -32.85 49.24
CA ARG A 44 44.39 -32.89 48.39
C ARG A 44 43.81 -31.51 48.13
N ARG A 45 43.79 -30.62 49.14
CA ARG A 45 43.32 -29.25 48.98
C ARG A 45 44.19 -28.49 47.99
N LYS A 46 45.52 -28.59 48.14
CA LYS A 46 46.47 -27.97 47.22
C LYS A 46 46.28 -28.43 45.77
N LEU A 47 46.15 -29.74 45.56
CA LEU A 47 45.89 -30.30 44.23
C LEU A 47 44.57 -29.78 43.64
N ARG A 48 43.51 -29.70 44.44
CA ARG A 48 42.21 -29.16 44.00
C ARG A 48 42.26 -27.66 43.70
N GLU A 49 43.02 -26.89 44.47
CA GLU A 49 43.26 -25.47 44.20
C GLU A 49 44.01 -25.29 42.87
N GLU A 50 45.03 -26.11 42.59
CA GLU A 50 45.75 -26.13 41.31
C GLU A 50 44.81 -26.50 40.13
N GLU A 51 44.05 -27.58 40.25
CA GLU A 51 43.04 -27.97 39.24
C GLU A 51 42.00 -26.87 39.01
N GLN A 52 41.55 -26.19 40.06
CA GLN A 52 40.60 -25.08 39.95
C GLN A 52 41.21 -23.90 39.20
N THR A 53 42.47 -23.57 39.47
CA THR A 53 43.17 -22.48 38.75
C THR A 53 43.35 -22.81 37.28
N ASP A 54 43.74 -24.05 36.95
CA ASP A 54 43.93 -24.50 35.57
C ASP A 54 42.60 -24.52 34.81
N SER A 55 41.55 -25.07 35.42
CA SER A 55 40.21 -25.08 34.82
C SER A 55 39.68 -23.65 34.61
N SER A 56 39.92 -22.75 35.57
CA SER A 56 39.48 -21.35 35.45
C SER A 56 40.23 -20.61 34.34
N ALA A 57 41.52 -20.91 34.16
CA ALA A 57 42.31 -20.36 33.06
C ALA A 57 41.80 -20.87 31.70
N ALA A 58 41.51 -22.17 31.59
CA ALA A 58 40.95 -22.76 30.38
C ALA A 58 39.57 -22.17 30.01
N THR A 59 38.68 -21.97 31.00
CA THR A 59 37.38 -21.32 30.76
C THR A 59 37.57 -19.89 30.24
N ARG A 60 38.47 -19.10 30.84
CA ARG A 60 38.76 -17.73 30.38
C ARG A 60 39.31 -17.69 28.96
N GLU A 61 40.15 -18.66 28.59
CA GLU A 61 40.67 -18.75 27.23
C GLU A 61 39.55 -19.06 26.23
N ILE A 62 38.67 -20.00 26.55
CA ILE A 62 37.51 -20.33 25.72
C ILE A 62 36.60 -19.11 25.57
N ASP A 63 36.26 -18.42 26.66
CA ASP A 63 35.42 -17.23 26.65
C ASP A 63 36.05 -16.12 25.80
N SER A 64 37.35 -15.90 25.93
CA SER A 64 38.09 -14.93 25.10
C SER A 64 38.03 -15.29 23.61
N ARG A 65 38.16 -16.58 23.28
CA ARG A 65 38.08 -17.05 21.88
C ARG A 65 36.67 -16.94 21.32
N ILE A 66 35.63 -17.17 22.13
CA ILE A 66 34.24 -16.93 21.75
C ILE A 66 34.03 -15.44 21.47
N ALA A 67 34.42 -14.58 22.40
CA ALA A 67 34.17 -13.14 22.34
C ALA A 67 34.94 -12.44 21.21
N ASN A 68 36.20 -12.81 21.02
CA ASN A 68 37.11 -12.07 20.14
C ASN A 68 37.28 -12.68 18.75
N VAL A 69 36.90 -13.95 18.55
CA VAL A 69 37.07 -14.63 17.25
C VAL A 69 35.74 -15.11 16.69
N LEU A 70 35.00 -15.92 17.45
CA LEU A 70 33.78 -16.56 16.92
C LEU A 70 32.64 -15.55 16.72
N ILE A 71 32.34 -14.71 17.72
CA ILE A 71 31.27 -13.72 17.59
C ILE A 71 31.52 -12.73 16.43
N PRO A 72 32.72 -12.13 16.29
CA PRO A 72 33.00 -11.23 15.17
C PRO A 72 32.90 -11.92 13.80
N THR A 73 33.45 -13.13 13.65
CA THR A 73 33.41 -13.87 12.38
C THR A 73 31.99 -14.25 11.98
N MET A 74 31.15 -14.67 12.94
CA MET A 74 29.73 -14.94 12.67
C MET A 74 28.98 -13.67 12.29
N ARG A 75 29.23 -12.54 12.97
CA ARG A 75 28.61 -11.25 12.65
C ARG A 75 29.00 -10.79 11.25
N GLU A 76 30.26 -10.92 10.88
CA GLU A 76 30.74 -10.57 9.54
C GLU A 76 30.09 -11.48 8.47
N GLY A 77 30.02 -12.79 8.73
CA GLY A 77 29.35 -13.75 7.86
C GLY A 77 27.86 -13.43 7.65
N ALA A 78 27.15 -13.09 8.74
CA ALA A 78 25.75 -12.69 8.68
C ALA A 78 25.55 -11.41 7.85
N GLN A 79 26.40 -10.38 8.05
CA GLN A 79 26.34 -9.15 7.27
C GLN A 79 26.63 -9.37 5.78
N ARG A 80 27.59 -10.25 5.46
CA ARG A 80 27.89 -10.62 4.06
C ARG A 80 26.69 -11.35 3.43
N LEU A 81 26.08 -12.28 4.15
CA LEU A 81 24.89 -13.00 3.69
C LEU A 81 23.72 -12.04 3.45
N GLU A 82 23.46 -11.11 4.37
CA GLU A 82 22.41 -10.10 4.23
C GLU A 82 22.63 -9.24 2.99
N LYS A 83 23.85 -8.77 2.74
CA LYS A 83 24.21 -8.04 1.51
C LYS A 83 23.93 -8.86 0.24
N LEU A 84 24.25 -10.16 0.25
CA LEU A 84 24.01 -11.04 -0.89
C LEU A 84 22.51 -11.29 -1.12
N ILE A 85 21.73 -11.44 -0.04
CA ILE A 85 20.27 -11.59 -0.12
C ILE A 85 19.64 -10.32 -0.68
N SER A 86 20.00 -9.15 -0.15
CA SER A 86 19.50 -7.86 -0.67
C SER A 86 19.83 -7.70 -2.16
N ARG A 87 21.06 -8.02 -2.56
CA ARG A 87 21.46 -7.96 -3.98
C ARG A 87 20.70 -8.96 -4.84
N ARG A 88 20.41 -10.16 -4.32
CA ARG A 88 19.60 -11.18 -5.02
C ARG A 88 18.18 -10.67 -5.26
N ILE A 89 17.55 -10.07 -4.25
CA ILE A 89 16.19 -9.51 -4.35
C ILE A 89 16.15 -8.40 -5.40
N GLU A 90 17.13 -7.47 -5.41
CA GLU A 90 17.24 -6.43 -6.43
C GLU A 90 17.31 -7.01 -7.85
N LEU A 91 18.15 -8.04 -8.05
CA LEU A 91 18.30 -8.68 -9.36
C LEU A 91 17.04 -9.44 -9.79
N GLU A 92 16.32 -10.06 -8.84
CA GLU A 92 15.04 -10.71 -9.12
C GLU A 92 13.96 -9.70 -9.53
N ALA A 93 13.91 -8.54 -8.88
CA ALA A 93 12.99 -7.47 -9.26
C ALA A 93 13.28 -6.99 -10.69
N ILE A 94 14.55 -6.72 -11.03
CA ILE A 94 14.95 -6.32 -12.39
C ILE A 94 14.58 -7.39 -13.42
N ARG A 95 14.78 -8.67 -13.10
CA ARG A 95 14.40 -9.77 -14.00
C ARG A 95 12.88 -9.81 -14.21
N ASN A 96 12.11 -9.68 -13.14
CA ASN A 96 10.65 -9.67 -13.21
C ASN A 96 10.13 -8.50 -14.07
N ASP A 97 10.72 -7.32 -13.92
CA ASP A 97 10.38 -6.16 -14.76
C ASP A 97 10.68 -6.42 -16.23
N GLN A 98 11.81 -7.06 -16.55
CA GLN A 98 12.15 -7.46 -17.92
C GLN A 98 11.16 -8.47 -18.50
N ASP A 99 10.78 -9.47 -17.71
CA ASP A 99 9.78 -10.49 -18.09
C ASP A 99 8.41 -9.85 -18.33
N GLN A 100 7.99 -8.91 -17.48
CA GLN A 100 6.75 -8.15 -17.63
C GLN A 100 6.78 -7.28 -18.90
N VAL A 101 7.87 -6.56 -19.15
CA VAL A 101 8.04 -5.75 -20.36
C VAL A 101 7.97 -6.63 -21.62
N SER A 102 8.60 -7.81 -21.61
CA SER A 102 8.55 -8.73 -22.73
C SER A 102 7.12 -9.22 -23.00
N SER A 103 6.39 -9.57 -21.94
CA SER A 103 5.00 -10.02 -22.00
C SER A 103 4.06 -8.94 -22.52
N LEU A 104 4.22 -7.70 -22.04
CA LEU A 104 3.44 -6.55 -22.51
C LEU A 104 3.73 -6.23 -23.98
N ARG A 105 4.98 -6.36 -24.43
CA ARG A 105 5.34 -6.19 -25.86
C ARG A 105 4.70 -7.26 -26.73
N LEU A 106 4.68 -8.52 -26.29
CA LEU A 106 3.98 -9.60 -27.00
C LEU A 106 2.47 -9.36 -27.06
N ALA A 107 1.85 -8.95 -25.94
CA ALA A 107 0.44 -8.60 -25.90
C ALA A 107 0.10 -7.43 -26.84
N LYS A 108 0.92 -6.37 -26.83
CA LYS A 108 0.80 -5.25 -27.77
C LYS A 108 0.88 -5.72 -29.21
N GLN A 109 1.89 -6.53 -29.56
CA GLN A 109 2.03 -7.07 -30.92
C GLN A 109 0.85 -7.96 -31.32
N ALA A 110 0.29 -8.74 -30.40
CA ALA A 110 -0.89 -9.55 -30.65
C ALA A 110 -2.12 -8.68 -30.94
N ILE A 111 -2.33 -7.60 -30.17
CA ILE A 111 -3.40 -6.62 -30.39
C ILE A 111 -3.19 -5.90 -31.73
N GLU A 112 -1.98 -5.46 -32.03
CA GLU A 112 -1.66 -4.79 -33.31
C GLU A 112 -1.87 -5.72 -34.50
N ARG A 113 -1.47 -6.99 -34.41
CA ARG A 113 -1.72 -8.00 -35.47
C ARG A 113 -3.21 -8.31 -35.62
N ALA A 114 -3.93 -8.44 -34.51
CA ALA A 114 -5.38 -8.61 -34.53
C ALA A 114 -6.07 -7.40 -35.17
N SER A 115 -5.61 -6.18 -34.88
CA SER A 115 -6.10 -4.94 -35.47
C SER A 115 -5.68 -4.74 -36.94
N ALA A 116 -4.50 -5.25 -37.34
CA ALA A 116 -4.04 -5.21 -38.73
C ALA A 116 -4.81 -6.21 -39.60
N ASN A 117 -5.10 -7.40 -39.05
CA ASN A 117 -5.94 -8.43 -39.68
C ASN A 117 -7.44 -8.11 -39.60
N SER A 118 -7.86 -7.17 -38.74
CA SER A 118 -9.24 -6.67 -38.71
C SER A 118 -9.53 -5.58 -39.75
N LYS A 119 -8.64 -5.36 -40.74
CA LYS A 119 -9.01 -4.73 -42.01
C LYS A 119 -9.89 -5.66 -42.87
N GLY A 120 -10.88 -6.31 -42.25
CA GLY A 120 -12.04 -6.76 -42.99
C GLY A 120 -12.70 -5.57 -43.68
N PRO A 121 -13.55 -5.80 -44.70
CA PRO A 121 -14.32 -4.71 -45.29
C PRO A 121 -14.96 -3.93 -44.15
N ALA A 122 -14.78 -2.60 -44.14
CA ALA A 122 -15.31 -1.72 -43.11
C ALA A 122 -16.71 -2.22 -42.76
N LYS A 123 -16.93 -2.61 -41.49
CA LYS A 123 -18.23 -3.10 -41.03
C LYS A 123 -19.23 -2.02 -41.42
N LYS A 124 -19.94 -2.22 -42.53
CA LYS A 124 -21.02 -1.36 -42.95
C LYS A 124 -22.14 -1.70 -41.99
N TRP A 125 -22.15 -0.99 -40.86
CA TRP A 125 -23.32 -0.93 -40.02
C TRP A 125 -24.49 -0.57 -40.92
N GLU A 126 -25.64 -1.20 -40.66
CA GLU A 126 -26.85 -0.80 -41.36
C GLU A 126 -27.03 0.71 -41.21
N PRO A 127 -27.39 1.41 -42.29
CA PRO A 127 -27.59 2.86 -42.22
C PRO A 127 -28.58 3.19 -41.12
N LEU A 128 -28.25 4.20 -40.32
CA LEU A 128 -29.06 4.55 -39.17
C LEU A 128 -30.40 5.09 -39.67
N PRO A 129 -31.55 4.60 -39.16
CA PRO A 129 -32.85 5.06 -39.65
C PRO A 129 -32.98 6.57 -39.47
N SER A 130 -33.16 7.32 -40.56
CA SER A 130 -33.13 8.80 -40.55
C SER A 130 -34.15 9.42 -39.59
N LYS A 131 -35.31 8.76 -39.40
CA LYS A 131 -36.32 9.19 -38.43
C LYS A 131 -35.80 9.14 -36.99
N LEU A 132 -35.04 8.10 -36.63
CA LEU A 132 -34.46 7.94 -35.29
C LEU A 132 -33.35 8.96 -35.05
N LEU A 133 -32.50 9.18 -36.07
CA LEU A 133 -31.50 10.24 -36.02
C LEU A 133 -32.12 11.61 -35.82
N LEU A 134 -33.17 11.94 -36.57
CA LEU A 134 -33.87 13.22 -36.41
C LEU A 134 -34.46 13.38 -35.00
N THR A 135 -35.05 12.32 -34.43
CA THR A 135 -35.56 12.39 -33.05
C THR A 135 -34.46 12.52 -32.01
N PHE A 136 -33.31 11.87 -32.22
CA PHE A 136 -32.14 12.02 -31.35
C PHE A 136 -31.55 13.44 -31.43
N CYS A 137 -31.34 13.95 -32.66
CA CYS A 137 -30.87 15.32 -32.89
C CYS A 137 -31.75 16.34 -32.16
N LYS A 138 -33.07 16.23 -32.25
CA LYS A 138 -34.01 17.10 -31.53
C LYS A 138 -33.82 17.10 -30.02
N GLU A 139 -33.43 15.97 -29.42
CA GLU A 139 -33.12 15.91 -27.99
C GLU A 139 -31.81 16.65 -27.67
N VAL A 140 -30.80 16.57 -28.54
CA VAL A 140 -29.57 17.36 -28.41
C VAL A 140 -29.86 18.86 -28.60
N GLU A 141 -30.68 19.24 -29.58
CA GLU A 141 -31.12 20.64 -29.77
C GLU A 141 -31.82 21.19 -28.52
N ALA A 142 -32.68 20.38 -27.88
CA ALA A 142 -33.35 20.77 -26.65
C ALA A 142 -32.35 21.03 -25.51
N VAL A 143 -31.33 20.16 -25.37
CA VAL A 143 -30.25 20.36 -24.39
C VAL A 143 -29.48 21.65 -24.68
N LEU A 144 -29.10 21.90 -25.94
CA LEU A 144 -28.37 23.11 -26.32
C LEU A 144 -29.19 24.40 -26.07
N LYS A 145 -30.51 24.35 -26.29
CA LYS A 145 -31.42 25.45 -25.99
C LYS A 145 -31.53 25.73 -24.48
N GLU A 146 -31.64 24.68 -23.66
CA GLU A 146 -31.61 24.81 -22.19
C GLU A 146 -30.28 25.43 -21.71
N TRP A 147 -29.20 25.13 -22.42
CA TRP A 147 -27.89 25.69 -22.16
C TRP A 147 -27.65 27.02 -22.88
N ASN A 148 -28.67 27.74 -23.36
CA ASN A 148 -28.53 29.05 -24.00
C ASN A 148 -27.47 29.10 -25.13
N TRP A 149 -27.42 28.07 -25.98
CA TRP A 149 -26.60 28.12 -27.20
C TRP A 149 -26.95 29.37 -28.04
N LYS A 150 -25.94 30.13 -28.47
CA LYS A 150 -26.13 31.43 -29.14
C LYS A 150 -26.52 31.34 -30.61
N GLY A 151 -26.21 30.24 -31.29
CA GLY A 151 -26.62 30.02 -32.68
C GLY A 151 -28.07 29.54 -32.78
N GLU A 152 -28.46 29.07 -33.97
CA GLU A 152 -29.80 28.50 -34.16
C GLU A 152 -29.99 27.22 -33.31
N GLY A 153 -28.89 26.56 -32.97
CA GLY A 153 -28.89 25.33 -32.18
C GLY A 153 -29.46 24.16 -32.98
N ARG A 154 -29.32 24.20 -34.31
CA ARG A 154 -29.74 23.13 -35.20
C ARG A 154 -28.70 22.02 -35.16
N VAL A 155 -29.15 20.79 -34.92
CA VAL A 155 -28.27 19.62 -34.80
C VAL A 155 -28.58 18.64 -35.93
N ASP A 156 -27.57 18.36 -36.73
CA ASP A 156 -27.57 17.28 -37.71
C ASP A 156 -26.61 16.17 -37.24
N PHE A 157 -26.79 14.96 -37.78
CA PHE A 157 -25.92 13.82 -37.48
C PHE A 157 -25.11 13.45 -38.71
N ASP A 158 -23.80 13.47 -38.59
CA ASP A 158 -22.90 13.03 -39.66
C ASP A 158 -22.65 11.54 -39.54
N GLU A 159 -23.34 10.75 -40.37
CA GLU A 159 -23.19 9.28 -40.41
C GLU A 159 -21.80 8.81 -40.85
N SER A 160 -20.98 9.68 -41.46
CA SER A 160 -19.61 9.33 -41.86
C SER A 160 -18.64 9.39 -40.67
N THR A 161 -18.84 10.35 -39.76
CA THR A 161 -18.01 10.54 -38.57
C THR A 161 -18.65 10.03 -37.28
N TYR A 162 -19.92 9.64 -37.33
CA TYR A 162 -20.76 9.25 -36.18
C TYR A 162 -20.74 10.31 -35.07
N ASP A 163 -20.79 11.58 -35.45
CA ASP A 163 -20.74 12.72 -34.55
C ASP A 163 -21.82 13.75 -34.94
N ILE A 164 -22.09 14.69 -34.04
CA ILE A 164 -23.06 15.75 -34.28
C ILE A 164 -22.42 16.94 -35.00
N VAL A 165 -23.22 17.59 -35.84
CA VAL A 165 -22.94 18.85 -36.52
C VAL A 165 -23.92 19.88 -35.94
N ILE A 166 -23.39 20.97 -35.39
CA ILE A 166 -24.18 22.04 -34.78
C ILE A 166 -24.05 23.28 -35.67
N ASP A 167 -25.17 23.82 -36.14
CA ASP A 167 -25.22 25.01 -37.01
C ASP A 167 -24.26 24.92 -38.21
N GLY A 168 -24.19 23.73 -38.83
CA GLY A 168 -23.33 23.44 -39.98
C GLY A 168 -21.85 23.21 -39.66
N GLN A 169 -21.43 23.29 -38.39
CA GLN A 169 -20.07 23.04 -37.95
C GLN A 169 -19.93 21.72 -37.19
N SER A 170 -18.91 20.93 -37.53
CA SER A 170 -18.62 19.70 -36.78
C SER A 170 -18.30 20.03 -35.32
N ARG A 171 -18.77 19.22 -34.38
CA ARG A 171 -18.34 19.35 -32.98
C ARG A 171 -16.80 19.40 -32.85
N ARG A 172 -16.08 18.65 -33.69
CA ARG A 172 -14.61 18.56 -33.65
C ARG A 172 -13.88 19.82 -34.11
N SER A 173 -14.51 20.67 -34.93
CA SER A 173 -13.90 21.93 -35.37
C SER A 173 -13.82 22.96 -34.26
N HIS A 174 -14.53 22.75 -33.15
CA HIS A 174 -14.55 23.67 -32.05
C HIS A 174 -13.33 23.55 -31.11
N GLY A 175 -13.06 24.61 -30.36
CA GLY A 175 -12.06 24.66 -29.30
C GLY A 175 -12.26 23.54 -28.25
N LYS A 176 -11.20 23.19 -27.52
CA LYS A 176 -11.24 22.07 -26.54
C LYS A 176 -12.39 22.21 -25.53
N GLY A 177 -12.69 23.43 -25.08
CA GLY A 177 -13.80 23.71 -24.17
C GLY A 177 -15.17 23.39 -24.78
N PHE A 178 -15.46 23.96 -25.94
CA PHE A 178 -16.70 23.69 -26.67
C PHE A 178 -16.86 22.21 -27.04
N ARG A 179 -15.76 21.52 -27.37
CA ARG A 179 -15.80 20.08 -27.63
C ARG A 179 -16.29 19.25 -26.45
N ALA A 180 -15.93 19.61 -25.21
CA ALA A 180 -16.32 18.89 -24.00
C ALA A 180 -17.79 19.12 -23.67
N ILE A 181 -18.24 20.37 -23.69
CA ILE A 181 -19.64 20.69 -23.41
C ILE A 181 -20.57 20.14 -24.49
N LEU A 182 -20.22 20.27 -25.78
CA LEU A 182 -21.03 19.69 -26.86
C LEU A 182 -21.06 18.15 -26.82
N HIS A 183 -19.99 17.51 -26.36
CA HIS A 183 -20.01 16.08 -26.11
C HIS A 183 -20.95 15.72 -24.95
N SER A 184 -20.96 16.54 -23.90
CA SER A 184 -21.90 16.39 -22.80
C SER A 184 -23.35 16.55 -23.26
N ALA A 185 -23.62 17.50 -24.17
CA ALA A 185 -24.94 17.66 -24.81
C ALA A 185 -25.34 16.42 -25.62
N PHE A 186 -24.40 15.85 -26.37
CA PHE A 186 -24.60 14.60 -27.11
C PHE A 186 -25.02 13.45 -26.18
N VAL A 187 -24.25 13.22 -25.11
CA VAL A 187 -24.50 12.12 -24.16
C VAL A 187 -25.83 12.33 -23.43
N LEU A 188 -26.11 13.56 -23.01
CA LEU A 188 -27.36 13.90 -22.34
C LEU A 188 -28.58 13.77 -23.26
N GLY A 189 -28.45 14.20 -24.51
CA GLY A 189 -29.45 14.02 -25.54
C GLY A 189 -29.73 12.54 -25.81
N LEU A 190 -28.71 11.68 -25.78
CA LEU A 190 -28.86 10.23 -25.95
C LEU A 190 -29.61 9.62 -24.76
N LEU A 191 -29.24 9.99 -23.54
CA LEU A 191 -29.94 9.57 -22.33
C LEU A 191 -31.43 9.95 -22.38
N ARG A 192 -31.74 11.21 -22.73
CA ARG A 192 -33.13 11.71 -22.87
C ARG A 192 -33.89 10.99 -23.99
N TYR A 193 -33.26 10.80 -25.14
CA TYR A 193 -33.82 10.06 -26.26
C TYR A 193 -34.17 8.62 -25.85
N CYS A 194 -33.25 7.91 -25.22
CA CYS A 194 -33.49 6.54 -24.79
C CYS A 194 -34.61 6.46 -23.74
N GLY A 195 -34.61 7.37 -22.75
CA GLY A 195 -35.65 7.44 -21.73
C GLY A 195 -37.04 7.69 -22.32
N LYS A 196 -37.18 8.66 -23.24
CA LYS A 196 -38.47 9.00 -23.88
C LYS A 196 -39.00 7.92 -24.82
N ASN A 197 -38.11 7.14 -25.44
CA ASN A 197 -38.48 6.14 -26.45
C ASN A 197 -38.44 4.70 -25.92
N GLY A 198 -38.28 4.49 -24.61
CA GLY A 198 -38.22 3.17 -24.00
C GLY A 198 -37.08 2.30 -24.55
N ARG A 199 -35.94 2.93 -24.93
CA ARG A 199 -34.79 2.21 -25.46
C ARG A 199 -33.89 1.72 -24.30
N PRO A 200 -33.20 0.58 -24.46
CA PRO A 200 -32.26 0.09 -23.47
C PRO A 200 -31.17 1.15 -23.18
N HIS A 201 -31.13 1.63 -21.94
CA HIS A 201 -30.10 2.50 -21.40
C HIS A 201 -30.07 2.31 -19.88
N LEU A 202 -28.92 2.52 -19.24
CA LEU A 202 -28.76 2.36 -17.79
C LEU A 202 -29.60 3.33 -16.94
N GLY A 203 -30.26 4.32 -17.57
CA GLY A 203 -30.91 5.43 -16.87
C GLY A 203 -29.96 6.40 -16.15
N MET A 204 -28.64 6.17 -16.20
CA MET A 204 -27.61 6.98 -15.53
C MET A 204 -26.53 7.45 -16.50
N VAL A 205 -26.02 8.67 -16.30
CA VAL A 205 -24.81 9.21 -16.97
C VAL A 205 -23.88 9.88 -15.95
N LEU A 206 -22.57 9.71 -16.14
CA LEU A 206 -21.51 10.46 -15.47
C LEU A 206 -20.86 11.42 -16.46
N LEU A 207 -20.83 12.71 -16.14
CA LEU A 207 -20.09 13.72 -16.89
C LEU A 207 -18.86 14.14 -16.09
N ASP A 208 -17.68 13.93 -16.65
CA ASP A 208 -16.41 14.40 -16.08
C ASP A 208 -15.98 15.69 -16.78
N SER A 209 -15.97 16.77 -16.02
CA SER A 209 -15.47 18.08 -16.40
C SER A 209 -16.14 18.71 -17.64
N PRO A 210 -17.49 18.73 -17.74
CA PRO A 210 -18.20 19.27 -18.90
C PRO A 210 -17.94 20.77 -19.17
N LEU A 211 -17.59 21.54 -18.15
CA LEU A 211 -17.39 23.00 -18.19
C LEU A 211 -15.93 23.43 -18.07
N THR A 212 -15.01 22.54 -17.65
CA THR A 212 -13.58 22.86 -17.56
C THR A 212 -12.95 22.88 -18.94
N SER A 213 -12.97 24.05 -19.58
CA SER A 213 -12.16 24.34 -20.76
C SER A 213 -10.72 24.69 -20.35
N TYR A 214 -9.73 24.09 -21.01
CA TYR A 214 -8.30 24.36 -20.83
C TYR A 214 -7.99 25.88 -20.95
N LYS A 215 -7.74 26.57 -19.82
CA LYS A 215 -7.15 27.93 -19.82
C LYS A 215 -5.68 27.79 -20.23
N LYS A 216 -5.37 27.98 -21.51
CA LYS A 216 -3.98 28.27 -21.89
C LYS A 216 -3.79 29.77 -21.78
N GLY A 217 -2.88 30.17 -20.90
CA GLY A 217 -2.31 31.51 -20.94
C GLY A 217 -1.76 31.81 -22.34
N ASN A 218 -1.78 33.08 -22.67
CA ASN A 218 -1.30 33.71 -23.90
C ASN A 218 -2.18 33.48 -25.14
N ILE A 219 -2.78 34.60 -25.54
CA ILE A 219 -3.33 34.90 -26.86
C ILE A 219 -2.22 34.62 -27.89
N GLY A 220 -2.38 33.55 -28.65
CA GLY A 220 -1.43 33.12 -29.66
C GLY A 220 -1.84 31.76 -30.19
N ASP A 221 -2.72 31.79 -31.19
CA ASP A 221 -2.94 30.79 -32.25
C ASP A 221 -4.44 30.67 -32.58
N GLY A 222 -4.85 31.36 -33.65
CA GLY A 222 -5.88 31.07 -34.66
C GLY A 222 -7.20 30.32 -34.38
N ASN A 223 -7.48 29.82 -33.18
CA ASN A 223 -8.76 29.21 -32.83
C ASN A 223 -9.72 30.30 -32.35
N GLN A 224 -10.81 30.48 -33.08
CA GLN A 224 -11.85 31.47 -32.80
C GLN A 224 -12.65 31.19 -31.51
N ASP A 225 -12.50 30.00 -30.95
CA ASP A 225 -13.27 29.59 -29.78
C ASP A 225 -12.51 29.92 -28.49
N GLY A 226 -12.95 31.01 -27.86
CA GLY A 226 -12.55 31.41 -26.52
C GLY A 226 -13.07 30.45 -25.43
N PRO A 227 -13.02 30.87 -24.14
CA PRO A 227 -13.66 30.12 -23.06
C PRO A 227 -15.16 29.91 -23.34
N ILE A 228 -15.74 28.86 -22.74
CA ILE A 228 -17.19 28.61 -22.80
C ILE A 228 -17.93 29.89 -22.39
N ASP A 229 -18.97 30.23 -23.15
CA ASP A 229 -19.76 31.43 -22.90
C ASP A 229 -20.41 31.39 -21.50
N PRO A 230 -20.37 32.48 -20.71
CA PRO A 230 -20.97 32.51 -19.38
C PRO A 230 -22.47 32.20 -19.36
N GLY A 231 -23.21 32.56 -20.42
CA GLY A 231 -24.63 32.25 -20.55
C GLY A 231 -24.87 30.75 -20.70
N MET A 232 -23.94 30.06 -21.37
CA MET A 232 -23.98 28.61 -21.56
C MET A 232 -23.63 27.84 -20.30
N GLU A 233 -22.60 28.29 -19.59
CA GLU A 233 -22.28 27.78 -18.26
C GLU A 233 -23.45 27.94 -17.29
N SER A 234 -24.09 29.12 -17.29
CA SER A 234 -25.27 29.37 -16.46
C SER A 234 -26.48 28.50 -16.84
N GLY A 235 -26.68 28.29 -18.15
CA GLY A 235 -27.74 27.42 -18.67
C GLY A 235 -27.51 25.95 -18.31
N PHE A 236 -26.26 25.47 -18.38
CA PHE A 236 -25.87 24.14 -17.92
C PHE A 236 -26.25 23.94 -16.46
N TRP A 237 -25.80 24.82 -15.56
CA TRP A 237 -26.09 24.69 -14.14
C TRP A 237 -27.59 24.71 -13.84
N ARG A 238 -28.32 25.62 -14.48
CA ARG A 238 -29.78 25.73 -14.33
C ARG A 238 -30.51 24.49 -14.86
N SER A 239 -30.02 23.85 -15.91
CA SER A 239 -30.63 22.64 -16.45
C SER A 239 -30.62 21.48 -15.46
N LEU A 240 -29.66 21.44 -14.52
CA LEU A 240 -29.56 20.37 -13.51
C LEU A 240 -30.74 20.38 -12.53
N THR A 241 -31.32 21.56 -12.24
CA THR A 241 -32.41 21.70 -11.25
C THR A 241 -33.76 21.21 -11.77
N SER A 242 -33.89 21.06 -13.09
CA SER A 242 -35.11 20.59 -13.77
C SER A 242 -34.92 19.21 -14.39
N PHE A 243 -33.90 18.47 -13.95
CA PHE A 243 -33.59 17.16 -14.49
C PHE A 243 -34.68 16.13 -14.13
N ASN A 244 -34.96 15.22 -15.06
CA ASN A 244 -36.00 14.21 -14.88
C ASN A 244 -35.63 13.26 -13.73
N THR A 245 -36.51 13.14 -12.73
CA THR A 245 -36.29 12.34 -11.51
C THR A 245 -36.21 10.83 -11.75
N ASN A 246 -36.64 10.34 -12.91
CA ASN A 246 -36.50 8.93 -13.30
C ASN A 246 -35.12 8.59 -13.88
N LEU A 247 -34.25 9.59 -14.07
CA LEU A 247 -32.91 9.44 -14.62
C LEU A 247 -31.89 9.96 -13.60
N GLN A 248 -30.66 9.45 -13.65
CA GLN A 248 -29.58 9.88 -12.79
C GLN A 248 -28.48 10.57 -13.60
N LEU A 249 -28.11 11.77 -13.17
CA LEU A 249 -26.99 12.52 -13.74
C LEU A 249 -26.01 12.83 -12.61
N ILE A 250 -24.76 12.38 -12.78
CA ILE A 250 -23.66 12.71 -11.88
C ILE A 250 -22.70 13.60 -12.66
N VAL A 251 -22.35 14.75 -12.08
CA VAL A 251 -21.41 15.70 -12.68
C VAL A 251 -20.22 15.86 -11.76
N LEU A 252 -19.02 15.59 -12.27
CA LEU A 252 -17.77 15.88 -11.61
C LEU A 252 -17.20 17.13 -12.27
N GLU A 253 -16.99 18.20 -11.49
CA GLU A 253 -16.57 19.47 -12.03
C GLU A 253 -15.73 20.24 -11.01
N ASN A 254 -14.74 20.99 -11.50
CA ASN A 254 -13.86 21.82 -10.67
C ASN A 254 -14.45 23.21 -10.39
N LYS A 255 -15.50 23.59 -11.12
CA LYS A 255 -16.26 24.82 -10.91
C LYS A 255 -17.44 24.55 -10.00
N GLU A 256 -17.68 25.44 -9.05
CA GLU A 256 -18.84 25.35 -8.18
C GLU A 256 -20.13 25.77 -8.91
N PRO A 257 -21.26 25.08 -8.68
CA PRO A 257 -22.56 25.55 -9.12
C PRO A 257 -22.95 26.86 -8.40
N PRO A 258 -23.77 27.72 -9.02
CA PRO A 258 -24.43 28.82 -8.34
C PRO A 258 -25.16 28.35 -7.06
N LYS A 259 -25.21 29.20 -6.02
CA LYS A 259 -25.74 28.81 -4.70
C LYS A 259 -27.17 28.28 -4.72
N ASP A 260 -28.01 28.85 -5.58
CA ASP A 260 -29.39 28.39 -5.80
C ASP A 260 -29.45 27.01 -6.44
N VAL A 261 -28.56 26.72 -7.40
CA VAL A 261 -28.42 25.39 -8.02
C VAL A 261 -27.88 24.39 -7.01
N ALA A 262 -26.84 24.76 -6.26
CA ALA A 262 -26.24 23.92 -5.21
C ALA A 262 -27.27 23.48 -4.14
N ALA A 263 -28.20 24.37 -3.79
CA ALA A 263 -29.28 24.06 -2.85
C ALA A 263 -30.39 23.19 -3.45
N ALA A 264 -30.55 23.16 -4.78
CA ALA A 264 -31.59 22.43 -5.48
C ALA A 264 -31.16 21.02 -5.93
N VAL A 265 -29.85 20.73 -5.93
CA VAL A 265 -29.29 19.43 -6.33
C VAL A 265 -28.53 18.80 -5.16
N HIS A 266 -28.22 17.51 -5.27
CA HIS A 266 -27.27 16.89 -4.36
C HIS A 266 -25.84 17.36 -4.71
N TYR A 267 -25.29 18.25 -3.89
CA TYR A 267 -23.98 18.85 -4.09
C TYR A 267 -23.02 18.42 -2.99
N GLU A 268 -21.84 17.95 -3.41
CA GLU A 268 -20.77 17.49 -2.53
C GLU A 268 -19.48 18.21 -2.91
N TRP A 269 -18.91 18.95 -1.95
CA TRP A 269 -17.65 19.68 -2.14
C TRP A 269 -16.45 18.85 -1.66
N PHE A 270 -15.39 18.85 -2.46
CA PHE A 270 -14.11 18.22 -2.12
C PHE A 270 -13.02 19.30 -2.08
N ALA A 271 -12.51 19.60 -0.90
CA ALA A 271 -11.54 20.67 -0.64
C ALA A 271 -10.08 20.28 -0.97
N GLY A 272 -9.82 18.99 -1.23
CA GLY A 272 -8.47 18.51 -1.60
C GLY A 272 -7.53 18.40 -0.40
N GLU A 273 -6.23 18.47 -0.67
CA GLU A 273 -5.15 18.31 0.33
C GLU A 273 -5.18 19.36 1.46
N ASN A 274 -5.84 20.51 1.24
CA ASN A 274 -5.93 21.60 2.21
C ASN A 274 -7.28 21.64 2.95
N ALA A 275 -8.02 20.53 2.96
CA ALA A 275 -9.33 20.43 3.63
C ALA A 275 -9.23 20.73 5.14
N LEU A 276 -10.11 21.60 5.64
CA LEU A 276 -10.26 21.89 7.06
C LEU A 276 -11.03 20.79 7.80
N ASN A 277 -11.04 20.82 9.14
CA ASN A 277 -11.84 19.90 9.96
C ASN A 277 -13.33 19.99 9.57
N GLY A 278 -13.87 18.90 9.02
CA GLY A 278 -15.25 18.80 8.55
C GLY A 278 -15.41 18.87 7.03
N GLU A 279 -14.35 19.17 6.28
CA GLU A 279 -14.34 19.17 4.81
C GLU A 279 -13.85 17.81 4.27
N ARG A 280 -14.24 17.48 3.03
CA ARG A 280 -13.83 16.23 2.38
C ARG A 280 -12.51 16.43 1.64
N ALA A 281 -11.48 15.69 2.03
CA ALA A 281 -10.14 15.80 1.43
C ALA A 281 -10.04 15.20 0.00
N GLY A 282 -10.92 14.28 -0.39
CA GLY A 282 -10.91 13.70 -1.74
C GLY A 282 -11.88 12.54 -1.93
N TYR A 283 -12.04 12.10 -3.18
CA TYR A 283 -12.89 10.95 -3.54
C TYR A 283 -12.17 9.61 -3.31
N ILE A 284 -10.84 9.61 -3.30
CA ILE A 284 -10.01 8.43 -3.02
C ILE A 284 -9.56 8.52 -1.56
N PRO A 285 -9.92 7.56 -0.70
CA PRO A 285 -9.39 7.52 0.66
C PRO A 285 -7.87 7.35 0.60
N VAL A 286 -7.16 8.22 1.33
CA VAL A 286 -5.71 8.13 1.55
C VAL A 286 -5.41 6.98 2.51
#